data_AF-D7DR62-F1
#
_entry.id   AF-D7DR62-F1
#
_cell.length_a   1.000
_cell.length_b   1.000
_cell.length_c   1.000
_cell.angle_alpha   90.00
_cell.angle_beta   90.00
_cell.angle_gamma   90.00
#
_symmetry.space_group_name_H-M   'P 1'
#
loop_
_entity.id
_entity.type
_entity.pdbx_description
1 polymer ?
#
loop_
_entity_poly.entity_id
_entity_poly.type
_entity_poly.pdbx_seq_one_letter_code
_entity_poly.pdbx_strand_id
1 'polypeptide(L)'
;MSNTNLKKYNIYQIGTFLKGNENNNDKDYVEINKDYLTCMEGLKVDDKITLLFWFDKSDNEEKRSVMRVHPRGNVNIPERGVFATRSPMRPNPIALYDIDIANIDFEKGIIYLKEEIDAFNETPLIDIKISKNCVDFKKYEKNETNKE
;
A
#
# COMPACT_ATOMS: atom_id res chain seq x y z
N MET A 1 -9.47 25.46 23.75
CA MET A 1 -8.63 25.16 22.57
C MET A 1 -7.63 24.09 22.99
N SER A 2 -7.92 22.82 22.69
CA SER A 2 -7.02 21.73 23.13
C SER A 2 -5.73 21.82 22.34
N ASN A 3 -4.69 22.27 23.03
CA ASN A 3 -3.32 22.33 22.56
C ASN A 3 -2.77 20.90 22.52
N THR A 4 -3.28 20.07 21.60
CA THR A 4 -2.74 18.73 21.36
C THR A 4 -1.48 18.89 20.54
N ASN A 5 -0.34 18.74 21.20
CA ASN A 5 0.95 18.62 20.55
C ASN A 5 0.97 17.30 19.75
N LEU A 6 0.36 17.34 18.55
CA LEU A 6 0.26 16.18 17.67
C LEU A 6 1.68 15.80 17.26
N LYS A 7 2.07 14.56 17.58
CA LYS A 7 3.33 14.00 17.09
C LYS A 7 3.24 13.88 15.57
N LYS A 8 4.22 14.46 14.89
CA LYS A 8 4.37 14.36 13.43
C LYS A 8 5.47 13.38 13.12
N TYR A 9 5.26 12.62 12.05
CA TYR A 9 6.21 11.67 11.49
C TYR A 9 6.38 12.00 10.02
N ASN A 10 7.61 11.87 9.53
CA ASN A 10 7.90 11.98 8.11
C ASN A 10 7.82 10.60 7.48
N ILE A 11 7.25 10.54 6.28
CA ILE A 11 7.18 9.33 5.47
C ILE A 11 8.01 9.59 4.22
N TYR A 12 8.78 8.59 3.83
CA TYR A 12 9.61 8.62 2.62
C TYR A 12 8.94 7.76 1.56
N GLN A 13 8.84 8.30 0.34
CA GLN A 13 8.44 7.51 -0.81
C GLN A 13 9.57 6.54 -1.17
N ILE A 14 9.26 5.25 -1.20
CA ILE A 14 10.22 4.18 -1.51
C ILE A 14 10.06 3.64 -2.93
N GLY A 15 8.96 3.98 -3.58
CA GLY A 15 8.69 3.61 -4.96
C GLY A 15 7.42 4.27 -5.49
N THR A 16 6.96 3.82 -6.64
CA THR A 16 5.84 4.43 -7.37
C THR A 16 5.00 3.33 -8.00
N PHE A 17 3.68 3.44 -7.90
CA PHE A 17 2.76 2.60 -8.64
C PHE A 17 2.59 3.11 -10.08
N LEU A 18 2.65 2.19 -11.04
CA LEU A 18 2.48 2.47 -12.46
C LEU A 18 1.47 1.48 -13.05
N LYS A 19 0.49 2.04 -13.77
CA LYS A 19 -0.51 1.23 -14.48
C LYS A 19 0.13 0.57 -15.70
N GLY A 20 -0.18 -0.70 -15.89
CA GLY A 20 0.16 -1.41 -17.11
C GLY A 20 -0.57 -0.80 -18.32
N ASN A 21 -0.01 -1.00 -19.51
CA ASN A 21 -0.68 -0.64 -20.75
C ASN A 21 -1.76 -1.68 -21.10
N GLU A 22 -3.03 -1.30 -20.91
CA GLU A 22 -4.21 -2.12 -21.23
C GLU A 22 -4.21 -2.63 -22.69
N ASN A 23 -3.62 -1.89 -23.64
CA ASN A 23 -3.58 -2.29 -25.04
C ASN A 23 -2.59 -3.44 -25.32
N ASN A 24 -1.59 -3.61 -24.44
CA ASN A 24 -0.53 -4.62 -24.59
C ASN A 24 -0.67 -5.78 -23.60
N ASN A 25 -1.73 -5.82 -22.78
CA ASN A 25 -1.87 -6.72 -21.63
C ASN A 25 -0.68 -6.63 -20.65
N ASP A 26 -0.07 -5.45 -20.54
CA ASP A 26 0.98 -5.23 -19.55
C ASP A 26 0.34 -5.17 -18.16
N LYS A 27 0.96 -5.83 -17.18
CA LYS A 27 0.48 -5.83 -15.80
C LYS A 27 0.82 -4.52 -15.11
N ASP A 28 -0.03 -4.09 -14.18
CA ASP A 28 0.30 -3.07 -13.19
C ASP A 28 1.56 -3.47 -12.42
N TYR A 29 2.38 -2.48 -12.04
CA TYR A 29 3.61 -2.71 -11.32
C TYR A 29 3.93 -1.59 -10.34
N VAL A 30 4.82 -1.91 -9.39
CA VAL A 30 5.52 -0.89 -8.61
C VAL A 30 6.97 -0.84 -9.01
N GLU A 31 7.51 0.37 -9.17
CA GLU A 31 8.92 0.63 -9.38
C GLU A 31 9.53 1.14 -8.06
N ILE A 32 10.55 0.43 -7.57
CA ILE A 32 11.26 0.74 -6.33
C ILE A 32 12.38 1.74 -6.63
N ASN A 33 12.49 2.78 -5.82
CA ASN A 33 13.55 3.78 -5.98
C ASN A 33 14.92 3.12 -5.78
N LYS A 34 15.92 3.60 -6.54
CA LYS A 34 17.27 3.01 -6.61
C LYS A 34 17.94 2.79 -5.25
N ASP A 35 17.68 3.69 -4.30
CA ASP A 35 18.27 3.64 -2.96
C ASP A 35 17.74 2.47 -2.10
N TYR A 36 16.64 1.83 -2.51
CA TYR A 36 15.99 0.73 -1.78
C TYR A 36 16.01 -0.61 -2.50
N LEU A 37 16.74 -0.77 -3.60
CA LEU A 37 16.73 -2.00 -4.40
C LEU A 37 17.19 -3.24 -3.61
N THR A 38 18.20 -3.10 -2.75
CA THR A 38 18.67 -4.20 -1.89
C THR A 38 17.61 -4.67 -0.90
N CYS A 39 16.62 -3.83 -0.57
CA CYS A 39 15.50 -4.21 0.29
C CYS A 39 14.52 -5.19 -0.37
N MET A 40 14.61 -5.39 -1.70
CA MET A 40 13.80 -6.38 -2.41
C MET A 40 14.32 -7.81 -2.24
N GLU A 41 15.55 -7.99 -1.75
CA GLU A 41 16.16 -9.32 -1.58
C GLU A 41 15.27 -10.26 -0.76
N GLY A 42 15.04 -11.46 -1.28
CA GLY A 42 14.21 -12.48 -0.63
C GLY A 42 12.74 -12.51 -1.08
N LEU A 43 12.25 -11.46 -1.77
CA LEU A 43 10.96 -11.51 -2.46
C LEU A 43 11.00 -12.54 -3.60
N LYS A 44 9.88 -13.22 -3.82
CA LYS A 44 9.72 -14.24 -4.86
C LYS A 44 8.44 -14.03 -5.63
N VAL A 45 8.41 -14.54 -6.86
CA VAL A 45 7.16 -14.73 -7.60
C VAL A 45 6.21 -15.57 -6.75
N ASP A 46 4.92 -15.24 -6.80
CA ASP A 46 3.84 -15.82 -6.00
C ASP A 46 3.88 -15.50 -4.49
N ASP A 47 4.86 -14.71 -4.00
CA ASP A 47 4.76 -14.17 -2.65
C ASP A 47 3.54 -13.26 -2.55
N LYS A 48 2.77 -13.45 -1.48
CA LYS A 48 1.71 -12.50 -1.12
C LYS A 48 2.31 -11.35 -0.34
N ILE A 49 2.11 -10.14 -0.83
CA ILE A 49 2.62 -8.91 -0.22
C ILE A 49 1.48 -7.96 0.15
N THR A 50 1.75 -7.13 1.16
CA THR A 50 0.94 -5.98 1.54
C THR A 50 1.67 -4.73 1.09
N LEU A 51 1.10 -3.98 0.14
CA LEU A 51 1.59 -2.67 -0.30
C LEU A 51 0.89 -1.56 0.49
N LEU A 52 1.66 -0.61 1.00
CA LEU A 52 1.14 0.64 1.56
C LEU A 52 1.44 1.79 0.63
N PHE A 53 0.40 2.51 0.22
CA PHE A 53 0.53 3.71 -0.61
C PHE A 53 0.13 4.96 0.15
N TRP A 54 0.71 6.09 -0.21
CA TRP A 54 0.23 7.40 0.19
C TRP A 54 -0.71 7.92 -0.89
N PHE A 55 -2.00 8.12 -0.56
CA PHE A 55 -2.94 8.79 -1.45
C PHE A 55 -2.68 10.30 -1.43
N ASP A 56 -1.62 10.71 -2.12
CA ASP A 56 -1.15 12.07 -2.34
C ASP A 56 -2.28 13.04 -2.76
N LYS A 57 -3.21 12.60 -3.62
CA LYS A 57 -4.38 13.41 -4.03
C LYS A 57 -5.38 13.68 -2.89
N SER A 58 -5.23 12.99 -1.77
CA SER A 58 -5.99 13.19 -0.54
C SER A 58 -5.17 13.84 0.59
N ASP A 59 -3.91 14.19 0.33
CA ASP A 59 -3.02 14.84 1.29
C ASP A 59 -3.19 16.38 1.26
N ASN A 60 -4.36 16.82 1.71
CA ASN A 60 -4.61 18.24 1.97
C ASN A 60 -5.45 18.40 3.24
N GLU A 61 -5.43 19.61 3.81
CA GLU A 61 -6.05 19.90 5.11
C GLU A 61 -7.56 19.57 5.12
N GLU A 62 -8.28 19.89 4.04
CA GLU A 62 -9.71 19.64 3.92
C GLU A 62 -10.01 18.13 4.00
N LYS A 63 -9.38 17.31 3.16
CA LYS A 63 -9.63 15.88 3.08
C LYS A 63 -9.13 15.12 4.31
N ARG A 64 -8.04 15.57 4.93
CA ARG A 64 -7.48 14.96 6.15
C ARG A 64 -8.28 15.29 7.40
N SER A 65 -9.07 16.36 7.38
CA SER A 65 -9.96 16.76 8.48
C SER A 65 -11.31 16.03 8.45
N VAL A 66 -11.60 15.23 7.42
CA VAL A 66 -12.85 14.49 7.32
C VAL A 66 -12.89 13.33 8.31
N MET A 67 -13.93 13.32 9.15
CA MET A 67 -14.11 12.33 10.23
C MET A 67 -15.18 11.28 9.90
N ARG A 68 -16.11 11.60 9.00
CA ARG A 68 -17.22 10.74 8.58
C ARG A 68 -17.44 10.87 7.07
N VAL A 69 -17.85 9.77 6.44
CA VAL A 69 -18.12 9.71 5.00
C VAL A 69 -19.31 8.83 4.71
N HIS A 70 -19.99 9.11 3.61
CA HIS A 70 -20.84 8.14 2.92
C HIS A 70 -19.94 7.08 2.25
N PRO A 71 -20.03 5.79 2.60
CA PRO A 71 -19.22 4.75 1.98
C PRO A 71 -19.32 4.77 0.45
N ARG A 72 -18.18 4.73 -0.23
CA ARG A 72 -18.07 4.85 -1.71
C ARG A 72 -18.71 6.12 -2.29
N GLY A 73 -18.90 7.17 -1.48
CA GLY A 73 -19.58 8.40 -1.90
C GLY A 73 -21.09 8.25 -2.09
N ASN A 74 -21.69 7.12 -1.73
CA ASN A 74 -23.12 6.87 -1.96
C ASN A 74 -23.96 7.47 -0.82
N VAL A 75 -24.61 8.60 -1.09
CA VAL A 75 -25.45 9.34 -0.14
C VAL A 75 -26.64 8.54 0.41
N ASN A 76 -27.05 7.47 -0.25
CA ASN A 76 -28.11 6.57 0.23
C ASN A 76 -27.62 5.61 1.33
N ILE A 77 -26.31 5.44 1.50
CA ILE A 77 -25.73 4.64 2.57
C ILE A 77 -25.44 5.57 3.75
N PRO A 78 -25.92 5.31 4.98
CA PRO A 78 -25.65 6.16 6.13
C PRO A 78 -24.16 6.41 6.33
N GLU A 79 -23.81 7.64 6.72
CA GLU A 79 -22.42 7.97 7.03
C GLU A 79 -21.82 7.07 8.11
N ARG A 80 -20.53 6.80 7.99
CA ARG A 80 -19.74 6.09 8.99
C ARG A 80 -18.47 6.85 9.28
N GLY A 81 -17.92 6.67 10.48
CA GLY A 81 -16.59 7.20 10.79
C GLY A 81 -15.54 6.66 9.81
N VAL A 82 -14.59 7.49 9.39
CA VAL A 82 -13.61 7.13 8.34
C VAL A 82 -12.84 5.84 8.66
N PHE A 83 -12.57 5.57 9.94
CA PHE A 83 -11.90 4.34 10.40
C PHE A 83 -12.72 3.06 10.19
N ALA A 84 -14.05 3.15 10.07
CA ALA A 84 -14.92 2.03 9.72
C ALA A 84 -15.12 1.87 8.20
N THR A 85 -14.32 2.57 7.39
CA THR A 85 -14.40 2.55 5.92
C THR A 85 -13.01 2.43 5.30
N ARG A 86 -12.95 2.31 3.98
CA ARG A 86 -11.73 2.40 3.17
C ARG A 86 -11.64 3.71 2.37
N SER A 87 -12.33 4.77 2.82
CA SER A 87 -12.25 6.07 2.15
C SER A 87 -10.80 6.58 2.08
N PRO A 88 -10.39 7.23 0.97
CA PRO A 88 -9.09 7.89 0.87
C PRO A 88 -9.01 9.18 1.71
N MET A 89 -10.15 9.77 2.08
CA MET A 89 -10.25 10.92 2.97
C MET A 89 -10.10 10.46 4.41
N ARG A 90 -8.91 10.62 4.99
CA ARG A 90 -8.55 10.15 6.34
C ARG A 90 -7.46 11.06 6.94
N PRO A 91 -7.30 11.11 8.27
CA PRO A 91 -6.22 11.87 8.92
C PRO A 91 -4.81 11.55 8.38
N ASN A 92 -4.55 10.28 8.08
CA ASN A 92 -3.36 9.82 7.36
C ASN A 92 -3.85 9.04 6.12
N PRO A 93 -3.75 9.59 4.90
CA PRO A 93 -4.28 9.00 3.68
C PRO A 93 -3.43 7.81 3.20
N ILE A 94 -3.29 6.79 4.04
CA ILE A 94 -2.57 5.56 3.75
C ILE A 94 -3.55 4.52 3.20
N ALA A 95 -3.23 3.99 2.02
CA ALA A 95 -3.92 2.88 1.41
C ALA A 95 -3.20 1.56 1.69
N LEU A 96 -3.93 0.45 1.59
CA LEU A 96 -3.40 -0.89 1.82
C LEU A 96 -3.94 -1.84 0.77
N TYR A 97 -3.08 -2.60 0.11
CA TYR A 97 -3.47 -3.65 -0.85
C TYR A 97 -2.72 -4.94 -0.53
N ASP A 98 -3.45 -6.05 -0.49
CA ASP A 98 -2.87 -7.40 -0.40
C ASP A 98 -2.92 -8.04 -1.78
N ILE A 99 -1.76 -8.34 -2.35
CA ILE A 99 -1.57 -8.66 -3.77
C ILE A 99 -0.56 -9.79 -3.88
N ASP A 100 -0.69 -10.66 -4.88
CA ASP A 100 0.33 -11.65 -5.19
C ASP A 100 1.32 -11.10 -6.23
N ILE A 101 2.61 -11.37 -6.04
CA ILE A 101 3.65 -10.99 -7.00
C ILE A 101 3.51 -11.83 -8.28
N ALA A 102 3.36 -11.16 -9.41
CA ALA A 102 3.31 -11.81 -10.73
C ALA A 102 4.69 -12.10 -11.29
N ASN A 103 5.62 -11.16 -11.15
CA ASN A 103 6.99 -11.26 -11.62
C ASN A 103 7.86 -10.19 -10.94
N ILE A 104 9.18 -10.35 -10.96
CA ILE A 104 10.14 -9.38 -10.41
C ILE A 104 11.28 -9.15 -11.40
N ASP A 105 11.65 -7.89 -11.63
CA ASP A 105 12.89 -7.47 -12.29
C ASP A 105 13.74 -6.74 -11.24
N PHE A 106 14.69 -7.46 -10.63
CA PHE A 106 15.54 -6.91 -9.56
C PHE A 106 16.51 -5.83 -10.05
N GLU A 107 16.96 -5.92 -11.30
CA GLU A 107 17.89 -4.92 -11.86
C GLU A 107 17.20 -3.58 -12.09
N LYS A 108 15.94 -3.61 -12.53
CA LYS A 108 15.12 -2.40 -12.73
C LYS A 108 14.34 -1.98 -11.49
N GLY A 109 14.31 -2.80 -10.44
CA GLY A 109 13.51 -2.54 -9.24
C GLY A 109 12.00 -2.65 -9.47
N ILE A 110 11.55 -3.51 -10.38
CA ILE A 110 10.13 -3.62 -10.74
C ILE A 110 9.52 -4.86 -10.11
N ILE A 111 8.37 -4.69 -9.46
CA ILE A 111 7.50 -5.79 -9.01
C ILE A 111 6.18 -5.70 -9.76
N TYR A 112 5.91 -6.68 -10.60
CA TYR A 112 4.65 -6.80 -11.33
C TYR A 112 3.58 -7.43 -10.43
N LEU A 113 2.38 -6.88 -10.47
CA LEU A 113 1.24 -7.28 -9.64
C LEU A 113 0.37 -8.30 -10.39
N LYS A 114 -0.16 -9.32 -9.71
CA LYS A 114 -1.11 -10.25 -10.36
C LYS A 114 -2.48 -9.63 -10.55
N GLU A 115 -2.93 -8.87 -9.56
CA GLU A 115 -4.21 -8.20 -9.56
C GLU A 115 -4.06 -6.72 -9.93
N GLU A 116 -5.05 -6.18 -10.64
CA GLU A 116 -5.22 -4.75 -10.79
C GLU A 116 -5.68 -4.12 -9.48
N ILE A 117 -5.26 -2.87 -9.25
CA ILE A 117 -5.69 -2.09 -8.08
C ILE A 117 -6.33 -0.77 -8.51
N ASP A 118 -7.15 -0.19 -7.64
CA ASP A 118 -7.83 1.08 -7.87
C ASP A 118 -6.98 2.31 -7.53
N ALA A 119 -5.65 2.15 -7.43
CA ALA A 119 -4.72 3.26 -7.26
C ALA A 119 -4.59 4.06 -8.57
N PHE A 120 -4.38 5.37 -8.44
CA PHE A 120 -4.08 6.21 -9.61
C PHE A 120 -2.65 5.94 -10.10
N ASN A 121 -2.41 6.10 -11.40
CA ASN A 121 -1.04 6.09 -11.92
C ASN A 121 -0.17 7.09 -11.15
N GLU A 122 1.09 6.72 -10.91
CA GLU A 122 2.08 7.49 -10.14
C GLU A 122 1.78 7.63 -8.64
N THR A 123 0.88 6.80 -8.08
CA THR A 123 0.61 6.83 -6.64
C THR A 123 1.89 6.46 -5.84
N PRO A 124 2.33 7.27 -4.88
CA PRO A 124 3.54 6.99 -4.08
C PRO A 124 3.41 5.72 -3.23
N LEU A 125 4.38 4.82 -3.36
CA LEU A 125 4.56 3.67 -2.48
C LEU A 125 5.41 4.08 -1.26
N ILE A 126 4.95 3.71 -0.07
CA ILE A 126 5.62 4.06 1.19
C ILE A 126 6.11 2.85 2.01
N ASP A 127 5.59 1.65 1.74
CA ASP A 127 6.02 0.43 2.42
C ASP A 127 5.61 -0.83 1.65
N ILE A 128 6.36 -1.93 1.82
CA ILE A 128 6.03 -3.28 1.34
C ILE A 128 6.28 -4.26 2.48
N LYS A 129 5.35 -5.20 2.70
CA LYS A 129 5.53 -6.30 3.66
C LYS A 129 5.14 -7.62 3.06
N ILE A 130 5.81 -8.71 3.45
CA ILE A 130 5.26 -10.06 3.24
C ILE A 130 3.94 -10.16 4.02
N SER A 131 2.88 -10.57 3.34
CA SER A 131 1.57 -10.74 3.95
C SER A 131 1.61 -11.91 4.93
N LYS A 132 0.96 -11.75 6.10
CA LYS A 132 0.85 -12.81 7.12
C LYS A 132 0.19 -14.10 6.62
N ASN A 133 -0.54 -14.00 5.51
CA ASN A 133 -1.21 -15.14 4.88
C ASN A 133 -0.31 -15.90 3.87
N CYS A 134 0.94 -15.47 3.66
CA CYS A 134 1.90 -16.21 2.85
C CYS A 134 2.30 -17.54 3.53
N VAL A 135 2.38 -18.62 2.75
CA VAL A 135 2.73 -19.98 3.24
C VAL A 135 4.06 -19.98 3.99
N ASP A 136 5.02 -19.15 3.55
CA ASP A 136 6.34 -19.05 4.18
C ASP A 136 6.31 -18.25 5.49
N PHE A 137 5.38 -17.30 5.69
CA PHE A 137 5.23 -16.56 6.96
C PHE A 137 4.97 -17.52 8.14
N LYS A 138 4.13 -18.55 7.93
CA LYS A 138 3.86 -19.58 8.94
C LYS A 138 5.06 -20.48 9.25
N LYS A 139 6.02 -20.61 8.32
CA LYS A 139 7.28 -21.33 8.55
C LYS A 139 8.24 -20.47 9.38
N TYR A 140 8.30 -19.16 9.11
CA TYR A 140 9.06 -18.21 9.92
C TYR A 140 8.58 -18.20 11.38
N GLU A 141 7.27 -18.09 11.64
CA GLU A 141 6.73 -18.14 13.00
C GLU A 141 7.04 -19.45 13.74
N LYS A 142 6.99 -20.60 13.05
CA LYS A 142 7.34 -21.91 13.63
C LYS A 142 8.83 -22.02 14.00
N ASN A 143 9.71 -21.35 13.28
CA ASN A 143 11.15 -21.39 13.57
C ASN A 143 11.55 -20.43 14.70
N GLU A 144 10.78 -19.38 14.96
CA GLU A 144 10.99 -18.49 16.11
C GLU A 144 10.42 -19.05 17.41
N THR A 145 9.29 -19.75 17.36
CA THR A 145 8.67 -20.41 18.54
C THR A 145 9.43 -21.63 19.05
N ASN A 146 10.37 -22.19 18.27
CA ASN A 146 11.25 -23.29 18.69
C ASN A 146 12.60 -22.81 19.28
N LYS A 147 12.75 -21.51 19.54
CA LYS A 147 13.97 -20.90 20.13
C LYS A 147 13.80 -20.47 21.60
N GLU A 148 12.69 -20.80 22.24
CA GLU A 148 12.46 -20.61 23.68
C GLU A 148 12.60 -21.93 24.46
#